data_AF-A0A496W616-F1
#
_entry.id   AF-A0A496W616-F1
#
_cell.length_a   1.000
_cell.length_b   1.000
_cell.length_c   1.000
_cell.angle_alpha   90.00
_cell.angle_beta   90.00
_cell.angle_gamma   90.00
#
_symmetry.space_group_name_H-M   'P 1'
#
loop_
_entity.id
_entity.type
_entity.pdbx_description
1 polymer ?
#
loop_
_entity_poly.entity_id
_entity_poly.type
_entity_poly.pdbx_seq_one_letter_code
_entity_poly.pdbx_strand_id
1 'polypeptide(L)' 'MTQTLTILKRNADMVFKQLALSASQAVNRFYQQVQLRQSLPFESKKMLNETTIQALNNAEAFDGARFENTNKLFEDLGIK' A
#
# COMPACT_ATOMS: atom_id res chain seq x y z
N MET A 1 -14.51 21.19 0.92
CA MET A 1 -13.83 20.07 1.62
C MET A 1 -14.75 19.28 2.55
N THR A 2 -15.89 19.81 3.02
CA THR A 2 -16.83 19.08 3.89
C THR A 2 -17.74 18.08 3.14
N GLN A 3 -18.12 18.33 1.89
CA GLN A 3 -19.01 17.43 1.13
C GLN A 3 -18.35 16.11 0.72
N THR A 4 -17.06 16.10 0.42
CA THR A 4 -16.32 14.89 0.05
C THR A 4 -16.29 13.86 1.19
N LEU A 5 -16.11 14.32 2.43
CA LEU A 5 -16.13 13.45 3.61
C LEU A 5 -17.52 12.84 3.85
N THR A 6 -18.58 13.62 3.60
CA THR A 6 -19.97 13.18 3.76
C THR A 6 -20.37 12.12 2.74
N ILE A 7 -19.93 12.27 1.48
CA ILE A 7 -20.18 11.28 0.43
C ILE A 7 -19.43 9.98 0.73
N LEU A 8 -18.16 10.07 1.15
CA LEU A 8 -17.36 8.91 1.54
C LEU A 8 -18.04 8.10 2.64
N LYS A 9 -18.43 8.77 3.74
CA LYS A 9 -19.10 8.12 4.86
C LYS A 9 -20.40 7.44 4.43
N ARG A 10 -21.23 8.14 3.64
CA ARG A 10 -22.50 7.61 3.15
C ARG A 10 -22.30 6.34 2.32
N ASN A 11 -21.32 6.36 1.41
CA ASN A 11 -21.01 5.21 0.56
C ASN A 11 -20.48 4.03 1.39
N ALA A 12 -19.58 4.30 2.36
CA ALA A 12 -19.08 3.26 3.26
C ALA A 12 -20.21 2.66 4.12
N ASP A 13 -21.11 3.48 4.67
CA ASP A 13 -22.24 3.02 5.47
C ASP A 13 -23.22 2.14 4.66
N MET A 14 -23.36 2.38 3.35
CA MET A 14 -24.14 1.51 2.47
C MET A 14 -23.50 0.12 2.31
N VAL A 15 -22.17 0.05 2.14
CA VAL A 15 -21.45 -1.22 2.08
C VAL A 15 -21.53 -1.96 3.40
N PHE A 16 -21.35 -1.27 4.54
CA PHE A 16 -21.49 -1.90 5.85
C PHE A 16 -22.89 -2.49 6.07
N LYS A 17 -23.94 -1.80 5.63
CA LYS A 17 -25.32 -2.34 5.68
C LYS A 17 -25.49 -3.62 4.87
N GLN A 18 -24.92 -3.68 3.66
CA GLN A 18 -24.96 -4.89 2.83
C GLN A 18 -24.25 -6.08 3.50
N LEU A 19 -23.21 -5.80 4.29
CA LEU A 19 -22.46 -6.78 5.06
C LEU A 19 -23.05 -7.06 6.46
N ALA A 20 -24.21 -6.48 6.79
CA ALA A 20 -24.83 -6.54 8.11
C ALA A 20 -23.91 -6.08 9.26
N LEU A 21 -23.09 -5.05 8.99
CA LEU A 21 -22.17 -4.43 9.93
C LEU A 21 -22.61 -3.01 10.27
N SER A 22 -22.46 -2.64 11.53
CA SER A 22 -22.38 -1.24 11.95
C SER A 22 -20.99 -0.66 11.68
N ALA A 23 -20.87 0.66 11.59
CA ALA A 23 -19.58 1.34 11.45
C ALA A 23 -18.60 0.98 12.59
N SER A 24 -19.09 0.85 13.83
CA SER A 24 -18.25 0.43 14.97
C SER A 24 -17.74 -0.99 14.82
N GLN A 25 -18.58 -1.92 14.36
CA GLN A 25 -18.14 -3.30 14.09
C GLN A 25 -17.10 -3.34 12.97
N ALA A 26 -17.26 -2.57 11.89
CA ALA A 26 -16.29 -2.48 10.82
C ALA A 26 -14.92 -1.96 11.31
N VAL A 27 -14.91 -0.92 12.16
CA VAL A 27 -13.69 -0.40 12.78
C VAL A 27 -13.04 -1.45 13.69
N ASN A 28 -13.81 -2.19 14.49
CA ASN A 28 -13.28 -3.28 15.31
C ASN A 28 -12.67 -4.39 14.46
N ARG A 29 -13.27 -4.74 13.32
CA ARG A 29 -12.69 -5.71 12.37
C ARG A 29 -11.37 -5.22 11.78
N PHE A 30 -11.27 -3.92 11.47
CA PHE A 30 -10.01 -3.32 11.03
C PHE A 30 -8.90 -3.52 12.07
N TYR A 31 -9.15 -3.19 13.34
CA TYR A 31 -8.17 -3.41 14.42
C TYR A 31 -7.79 -4.89 14.57
N GLN A 32 -8.76 -5.81 14.48
CA GLN A 32 -8.48 -7.24 14.50
C GLN A 32 -7.56 -7.67 13.36
N GLN A 33 -7.75 -7.13 12.15
CA GLN A 33 -6.86 -7.45 11.03
C GLN A 33 -5.46 -6.87 11.20
N VAL A 34 -5.34 -5.65 11.73
CA VAL A 34 -4.04 -5.04 12.07
C VAL A 34 -3.31 -5.88 13.10
N GLN A 35 -4.00 -6.27 14.17
CA GLN A 35 -3.42 -7.11 15.23
C GLN A 35 -3.00 -8.48 14.69
N LEU A 36 -3.83 -9.13 13.87
CA LEU A 36 -3.54 -10.47 13.35
C LEU A 36 -2.36 -10.47 12.37
N ARG A 37 -2.28 -9.46 11.51
CA ARG A 37 -1.31 -9.40 10.41
C ARG A 37 -0.07 -8.56 10.73
N GLN A 38 -0.05 -7.88 11.88
CA GLN A 38 0.99 -6.93 12.28
C GLN A 38 1.30 -5.90 11.16
N SER A 39 0.29 -5.58 10.36
CA SER A 39 0.39 -4.76 9.15
C SER A 39 -0.97 -4.19 8.80
N LEU A 40 -0.99 -3.14 7.97
CA LEU A 40 -2.24 -2.54 7.52
C LEU A 40 -3.01 -3.51 6.59
N PRO A 41 -4.32 -3.70 6.80
CA PRO A 41 -5.16 -4.63 6.02
C PRO A 41 -5.62 -4.02 4.70
N PHE A 42 -4.75 -3.27 4.04
CA PHE A 42 -4.96 -2.75 2.70
C PHE A 42 -3.94 -3.39 1.79
N GLU A 43 -4.35 -3.82 0.60
CA GLU A 43 -3.38 -4.25 -0.41
C GLU A 43 -2.59 -3.03 -0.91
N SER A 44 -1.38 -2.83 -0.38
CA SER A 44 -0.45 -1.80 -0.88
C SER A 44 -0.05 -2.04 -2.34
N LYS A 45 -0.22 -3.27 -2.85
CA LYS A 45 0.16 -3.67 -4.22
C LYS A 45 -0.53 -2.88 -5.34
N LYS A 46 -1.70 -2.27 -5.10
CA LYS A 46 -2.48 -1.66 -6.20
C LYS A 46 -2.17 -0.20 -6.47
N MET A 47 -1.44 0.48 -5.59
CA MET A 47 -1.14 1.91 -5.75
C MET A 47 0.34 2.16 -5.51
N LEU A 48 1.15 1.69 -6.47
CA LEU A 48 2.53 2.13 -6.58
C LEU A 48 2.52 3.64 -6.85
N ASN A 49 3.40 4.38 -6.17
CA ASN A 49 3.58 5.79 -6.50
C ASN A 49 4.30 5.91 -7.87
N GLU A 50 4.19 7.09 -8.49
CA GLU A 50 4.77 7.36 -9.82
C GLU A 50 6.27 7.03 -9.85
N THR A 51 7.00 7.35 -8.78
CA THR A 51 8.42 7.04 -8.63
C THR A 51 8.70 5.54 -8.70
N THR A 52 7.88 4.72 -8.05
CA THR A 52 8.05 3.26 -8.05
C THR A 52 7.70 2.67 -9.41
N ILE A 53 6.66 3.20 -10.08
CA ILE A 53 6.29 2.79 -11.44
C ILE A 53 7.45 3.10 -12.40
N GLN A 54 8.00 4.31 -12.34
CA GLN A 54 9.14 4.70 -13.18
C GLN A 54 10.37 3.84 -12.91
N ALA A 55 10.68 3.56 -11.63
CA ALA A 55 11.81 2.71 -11.27
C ALA A 55 11.66 1.29 -11.82
N LEU A 56 10.44 0.73 -11.80
CA LEU A 56 10.16 -0.58 -12.40
C LEU A 56 10.32 -0.55 -13.93
N ASN A 57 9.79 0.48 -14.61
CA ASN A 57 9.94 0.63 -16.06
C ASN A 57 11.41 0.75 -16.47
N ASN A 58 12.21 1.52 -15.72
CA ASN A 58 13.65 1.65 -15.94
C ASN A 58 14.37 0.31 -15.75
N ALA A 59 14.03 -0.43 -14.69
CA ALA A 59 14.60 -1.74 -14.43
C ALA A 59 14.27 -2.75 -15.57
N GLU A 60 13.03 -2.75 -16.07
CA GLU A 60 12.61 -3.57 -17.22
C GLU A 60 13.32 -3.18 -18.52
N ALA A 61 13.59 -1.88 -18.71
CA ALA A 61 14.37 -1.36 -19.84
C ALA A 61 15.88 -1.61 -19.71
N PHE A 62 16.33 -2.26 -18.63
CA PHE A 62 17.74 -2.41 -18.23
C PHE A 62 18.46 -1.05 -18.08
N ASP A 63 17.72 0.00 -17.79
CA ASP A 63 18.20 1.35 -17.54
C ASP A 63 18.55 1.49 -16.05
N GLY A 64 19.73 1.00 -15.69
CA GLY A 64 20.24 1.01 -14.31
C GLY A 64 21.70 0.58 -14.22
N ALA A 65 22.31 0.84 -13.06
CA ALA A 65 23.69 0.43 -12.80
C ALA A 65 23.81 -1.10 -12.80
N ARG A 66 24.82 -1.61 -13.49
CA ARG A 66 25.16 -3.04 -13.53
C ARG A 66 26.41 -3.28 -12.73
N PHE A 67 26.38 -4.35 -11.93
CA PHE A 67 27.50 -4.75 -11.09
C PHE A 67 27.92 -6.18 -11.44
N GLU A 68 29.22 -6.42 -11.42
CA GLU A 68 29.79 -7.73 -11.72
C GLU A 68 29.43 -8.79 -10.66
N ASN A 69 29.22 -8.35 -9.42
CA ASN A 69 28.90 -9.21 -8.29
C ASN A 69 28.20 -8.42 -7.16
N THR A 70 27.69 -9.16 -6.18
CA THR A 70 26.97 -8.59 -5.04
C THR A 70 27.84 -7.72 -4.13
N ASN A 71 29.15 -7.97 -4.03
CA ASN A 71 30.04 -7.12 -3.22
C ASN A 71 30.16 -5.73 -3.83
N LYS A 72 30.31 -5.62 -5.17
CA LYS A 72 30.38 -4.33 -5.87
C LYS A 72 29.09 -3.53 -5.77
N LEU A 73 27.93 -4.20 -5.77
CA LEU A 73 26.65 -3.56 -5.49
C LEU A 73 26.61 -2.98 -4.08
N PHE A 74 27.06 -3.73 -3.06
CA PHE A 74 27.03 -3.25 -1.68
C PHE A 74 28.01 -2.11 -1.39
N GLU A 75 29.18 -2.12 -2.05
CA GLU A 75 30.14 -1.01 -2.03
C GLU A 75 29.51 0.28 -2.58
N ASP A 76 28.83 0.20 -3.74
CA ASP A 76 28.15 1.35 -4.36
C ASP A 76 26.98 1.88 -3.52
N LEU A 77 26.22 0.97 -2.89
CA LEU A 77 25.13 1.32 -1.98
C LEU A 77 25.60 1.85 -0.60
N GLY A 78 26.91 1.81 -0.31
CA GLY A 78 27.48 2.30 0.95
C GLY A 78 27.06 1.50 2.19
N ILE A 79 26.66 0.24 2.01
CA ILE A 79 26.20 -0.65 3.08
C ILE A 79 27.21 -1.74 3.46
N LYS A 80 28.39 -1.73 2.84
CA LYS A 80 29.51 -2.63 3.15
C LYS A 80 30.86 -1.99 2.82
#